data_AF-A0A7W1E044-F1
#
_entry.id   AF-A0A7W1E044-F1
#
_cell.length_a   1.000
_cell.length_b   1.000
_cell.length_c   1.000
_cell.angle_alpha   90.00
_cell.angle_beta   90.00
_cell.angle_gamma   90.00
#
_symmetry.space_group_name_H-M   'P 1'
#
loop_
_entity.id
_entity.type
_entity.pdbx_description
1 polymer ?
#
loop_
_entity_poly.entity_id
_entity_poly.type
_entity_poly.pdbx_seq_one_letter_code
_entity_poly.pdbx_strand_id
1 'polypeptide(L)'
;MARLGDGGGDLVKCSFCGKSQKQVRKLIAGPGVYICDECIELCNDIIEEELADTSEVRFDELPKPKEINEFLNDYVIGQEHAKKILAVAVY
;
A
#
# COMPACT_ATOMS: atom_id res chain seq x y z
N MET A 1 -15.20 -29.64 45.94
CA MET A 1 -16.19 -28.88 45.18
C MET A 1 -15.74 -28.86 43.72
N ALA A 2 -16.45 -29.59 42.86
CA ALA A 2 -16.20 -29.58 41.42
C ALA A 2 -16.64 -28.23 40.81
N ARG A 3 -15.79 -27.65 39.96
CA ARG A 3 -16.18 -26.62 38.99
C ARG A 3 -15.73 -27.13 37.61
N LEU A 4 -16.71 -27.63 36.86
CA LEU A 4 -16.58 -28.01 35.47
C LEU A 4 -16.36 -26.77 34.59
N GLY A 5 -15.42 -26.90 33.65
CA GLY A 5 -15.48 -26.44 32.26
C GLY A 5 -15.80 -24.97 31.97
N ASP A 6 -14.79 -24.24 31.50
CA ASP A 6 -14.88 -23.44 30.26
C ASP A 6 -13.47 -23.06 29.77
N GLY A 7 -13.23 -23.03 28.44
CA GLY A 7 -12.15 -22.19 27.89
C GLY A 7 -10.95 -22.83 27.16
N GLY A 8 -11.03 -24.06 26.62
CA GLY A 8 -9.93 -24.64 25.79
C GLY A 8 -9.63 -23.90 24.47
N GLY A 9 -10.38 -22.84 24.14
CA GLY A 9 -10.22 -22.02 22.93
C GLY A 9 -9.57 -20.64 23.17
N ASP A 10 -9.11 -20.35 24.39
CA ASP A 10 -8.40 -19.10 24.74
C ASP A 10 -6.86 -19.24 24.74
N LEU A 11 -6.34 -20.43 24.41
CA LEU A 11 -4.92 -20.74 24.47
C LEU A 11 -4.11 -20.23 23.28
N VAL A 12 -4.76 -19.98 22.15
CA VAL A 12 -4.06 -19.52 20.93
C VAL A 12 -4.54 -18.11 20.59
N LYS A 13 -3.59 -17.17 20.63
CA LYS A 13 -3.82 -15.74 20.40
C LYS A 13 -2.89 -15.24 19.31
N CYS A 14 -3.36 -14.28 18.52
CA CYS A 14 -2.53 -13.56 17.57
C CYS A 14 -1.38 -12.86 18.30
N SER A 15 -0.15 -13.08 17.85
CA SER A 15 1.06 -12.48 18.42
C SER A 15 1.17 -10.97 18.16
N PHE A 16 0.37 -10.43 17.23
CA PHE A 16 0.42 -9.02 16.83
C PHE A 16 -0.66 -8.18 17.54
N CYS A 17 -1.92 -8.62 17.53
CA CYS A 17 -3.04 -7.86 18.11
C CYS A 17 -3.56 -8.45 19.45
N GLY A 18 -3.11 -9.64 19.85
CA GLY A 18 -3.52 -10.29 21.10
C GLY A 18 -4.92 -10.92 21.10
N LYS A 19 -5.68 -10.81 20.00
CA LYS A 19 -7.01 -11.43 19.86
C LYS A 19 -6.92 -12.96 19.89
N SER A 20 -7.87 -13.61 20.55
CA SER A 20 -7.97 -15.07 20.56
C SER A 20 -8.54 -15.62 19.26
N GLN A 21 -8.34 -16.92 19.00
CA GLN A 21 -8.87 -17.60 17.82
C GLN A 21 -10.40 -17.42 17.62
N LYS A 22 -11.16 -17.22 18.70
CA LYS A 22 -12.62 -17.00 18.65
C LYS A 22 -12.99 -15.58 18.18
N GLN A 23 -12.09 -14.62 18.32
CA GLN A 23 -12.32 -13.20 18.02
C GLN A 23 -11.96 -12.82 16.58
N VAL A 24 -11.33 -13.73 15.85
CA VAL A 24 -10.86 -13.52 14.48
C VAL A 24 -11.43 -14.60 13.57
N ARG A 25 -11.61 -14.29 12.29
CA ARG A 25 -12.20 -15.23 11.34
C ARG A 25 -11.19 -16.29 10.92
N LYS A 26 -9.89 -15.96 10.84
CA LYS A 26 -8.81 -16.92 10.62
C LYS A 26 -7.61 -16.61 11.53
N LEU A 27 -6.97 -17.66 12.01
CA LEU A 27 -5.71 -17.58 12.73
C LEU A 27 -4.73 -18.58 12.12
N ILE A 28 -3.62 -18.08 11.59
CA ILE A 28 -2.58 -18.85 10.91
C ILE A 28 -1.46 -19.12 11.92
N ALA A 29 -1.01 -20.37 11.99
CA ALA A 29 0.07 -20.81 12.86
C ALA A 29 1.38 -20.94 12.07
N GLY A 30 2.45 -20.32 12.58
CA GLY A 30 3.83 -20.54 12.17
C GLY A 30 4.64 -21.20 13.30
N PRO A 31 5.95 -21.43 13.11
CA PRO A 31 6.83 -21.97 14.15
C PRO A 31 6.91 -21.02 15.37
N GLY A 32 6.11 -21.29 16.40
CA GLY A 32 6.09 -20.51 17.64
C GLY A 32 5.39 -19.14 17.57
N VAL A 33 4.66 -18.85 16.48
CA VAL A 33 3.99 -17.56 16.26
C VAL A 33 2.62 -17.76 15.63
N TYR A 34 1.68 -16.84 15.90
CA TYR A 34 0.34 -16.87 15.31
C TYR A 34 -0.02 -15.49 14.77
N ILE A 35 -0.67 -15.44 13.61
CA ILE A 35 -1.13 -14.20 12.98
C ILE A 35 -2.58 -14.35 12.50
N CYS A 36 -3.42 -13.34 12.74
CA CYS A 36 -4.82 -13.35 12.29
C CYS A 36 -5.00 -12.66 10.94
N ASP A 37 -6.15 -12.88 10.30
CA ASP A 37 -6.51 -12.27 9.02
C ASP A 37 -6.47 -10.74 9.05
N GLU A 38 -7.00 -10.11 10.11
CA GLU A 38 -6.96 -8.65 10.25
C GLU A 38 -5.52 -8.07 10.30
N CYS A 39 -4.58 -8.79 10.94
CA CYS A 39 -3.19 -8.34 10.99
C CYS A 39 -2.48 -8.54 9.64
N ILE A 40 -2.89 -9.56 8.86
CA ILE A 40 -2.36 -9.77 7.50
C ILE A 40 -2.83 -8.65 6.59
N GLU A 41 -4.12 -8.27 6.66
CA GLU A 41 -4.67 -7.15 5.90
C GLU A 41 -3.93 -5.85 6.24
N LEU A 42 -3.79 -5.53 7.53
CA LEU A 42 -3.03 -4.35 7.94
C LEU A 42 -1.56 -4.39 7.48
N CYS A 43 -0.90 -5.54 7.55
CA CYS A 43 0.47 -5.68 7.05
C CYS A 43 0.54 -5.48 5.53
N ASN A 44 -0.43 -5.96 4.77
CA ASN A 44 -0.49 -5.74 3.33
C ASN A 44 -0.68 -4.25 3.01
N ASP A 45 -1.58 -3.57 3.71
CA ASP A 45 -1.82 -2.13 3.51
C ASP A 45 -0.54 -1.32 3.75
N ILE A 46 0.18 -1.60 4.84
CA ILE A 46 1.47 -0.93 5.15
C ILE A 46 2.51 -1.20 4.05
N ILE A 47 2.60 -2.43 3.56
CA ILE A 47 3.56 -2.79 2.49
C ILE A 47 3.18 -2.12 1.17
N GLU A 48 1.89 -2.07 0.83
CA GLU A 48 1.39 -1.41 -0.37
C GLU A 48 1.63 0.10 -0.34
N GLU A 49 1.46 0.75 0.81
CA GLU A 49 1.80 2.17 1.01
C GLU A 49 3.30 2.41 0.79
N GLU A 50 4.19 1.58 1.36
CA GLU A 50 5.64 1.69 1.13
C GLU A 50 6.03 1.44 -0.34
N LEU A 51 5.37 0.50 -1.01
CA LEU A 51 5.58 0.24 -2.45
C LEU A 51 5.05 1.37 -3.33
N ALA A 52 3.97 2.03 -2.93
CA ALA A 52 3.46 3.22 -3.61
C ALA A 52 4.39 4.42 -3.41
N ASP A 53 4.95 4.62 -2.22
CA ASP A 53 5.95 5.67 -1.97
C ASP A 53 7.29 5.39 -2.68
N THR A 54 7.63 4.11 -2.91
CA THR A 54 8.76 3.71 -3.76
C THR A 54 8.41 3.55 -5.24
N SER A 55 7.20 3.93 -5.66
CA SER A 55 7.00 4.36 -7.04
C SER A 55 7.66 5.73 -7.22
N GLU A 56 8.99 5.72 -7.15
CA GLU A 56 9.83 6.75 -7.74
C GLU A 56 9.21 7.02 -9.11
N VAL A 57 8.71 8.23 -9.32
CA VAL A 57 8.14 8.65 -10.60
C VAL A 57 9.14 8.22 -11.64
N ARG A 58 8.82 7.16 -12.40
CA ARG A 58 9.76 6.57 -13.32
C ARG A 58 9.90 7.58 -14.46
N PHE A 59 10.96 8.40 -14.38
CA PHE A 59 11.31 9.38 -15.41
C PHE A 59 11.49 8.72 -16.78
N ASP A 60 11.66 7.38 -16.81
CA ASP A 60 11.67 6.55 -18.01
C ASP A 60 10.40 6.69 -18.88
N GLU A 61 9.25 7.04 -18.29
CA GLU A 61 7.96 7.16 -19.00
C GLU A 61 7.57 8.60 -19.32
N LEU A 62 8.38 9.60 -18.92
CA LEU A 62 8.06 10.98 -19.27
C LEU A 62 8.32 11.22 -20.76
N PRO A 63 7.34 11.77 -21.50
CA PRO A 63 7.52 12.15 -22.89
C PRO A 63 8.60 13.22 -23.01
N LYS A 64 9.37 13.21 -24.09
CA LYS A 64 10.43 14.20 -24.31
C LYS A 64 9.84 15.61 -24.31
N PRO A 65 10.62 16.65 -23.96
CA PRO A 65 10.14 18.03 -23.99
C PRO A 65 9.50 18.44 -25.33
N LYS A 66 9.96 17.87 -26.45
CA LYS A 66 9.35 18.12 -27.77
C LYS A 66 7.90 17.60 -27.85
N GLU A 67 7.65 16.41 -27.33
CA GLU A 67 6.34 15.76 -27.31
C GLU A 67 5.38 16.47 -26.35
N ILE A 68 5.89 16.93 -25.19
CA ILE A 68 5.11 17.76 -24.25
C ILE A 68 4.71 19.09 -24.91
N ASN A 69 5.65 19.76 -25.58
CA ASN A 69 5.36 21.02 -26.27
C ASN A 69 4.33 20.83 -27.40
N GLU A 70 4.46 19.76 -28.18
CA GLU A 70 3.52 19.40 -29.24
C GLU A 70 2.11 19.17 -28.67
N PHE A 71 1.98 18.39 -27.59
CA PHE A 71 0.71 18.20 -26.90
C PHE A 71 0.11 19.53 -26.39
N LEU A 72 0.93 20.42 -25.83
CA LEU A 72 0.47 21.74 -25.39
C LEU A 72 -0.02 22.62 -26.55
N ASN A 73 0.45 22.41 -27.78
CA ASN A 73 -0.02 23.16 -28.95
C ASN A 73 -1.46 22.82 -29.35
N ASP A 74 -1.94 21.63 -29.00
CA ASP A 74 -3.32 21.21 -29.29
C ASP A 74 -4.36 21.92 -28.41
N TYR A 75 -3.95 22.38 -27.22
CA TYR A 75 -4.87 22.95 -26.21
C TYR A 75 -4.59 24.41 -25.87
N VAL A 76 -3.33 24.86 -25.97
CA VAL A 76 -2.92 26.23 -25.62
C VAL A 76 -2.57 26.96 -26.90
N ILE A 77 -3.29 28.05 -27.22
CA ILE A 77 -3.02 28.85 -28.44
C ILE A 77 -2.01 29.96 -28.12
N GLY A 78 -0.94 30.05 -28.90
CA GLY A 78 0.17 30.98 -28.68
C GLY A 78 1.04 30.60 -27.48
N GLN A 79 1.56 31.59 -26.74
CA GLN A 79 2.38 31.35 -25.53
C GLN A 79 3.61 30.44 -25.76
N GLU A 80 4.25 30.56 -26.92
CA GLU A 80 5.36 29.68 -27.35
C GLU A 80 6.50 29.60 -26.33
N HIS A 81 6.84 30.75 -25.72
CA HIS A 81 7.88 30.81 -24.71
C HIS A 81 7.51 30.04 -23.43
N ALA A 82 6.27 30.17 -22.97
CA ALA A 82 5.79 29.50 -21.77
C ALA A 82 5.69 27.98 -21.97
N LYS A 83 5.16 27.54 -23.11
CA LYS A 83 5.10 26.11 -23.47
C LYS A 83 6.48 25.47 -23.51
N LYS A 84 7.46 26.16 -24.07
CA LYS A 84 8.85 25.69 -24.12
C LYS A 84 9.46 25.57 -22.72
N ILE A 85 9.23 26.55 -21.85
CA ILE A 85 9.71 26.50 -20.46
C ILE A 85 9.06 25.33 -19.72
N LEU A 86 7.74 25.19 -19.79
CA LEU A 86 7.02 24.11 -19.11
C LEU A 86 7.48 22.74 -19.59
N ALA A 87 7.63 22.56 -20.90
CA ALA A 87 8.06 21.30 -21.48
C ALA A 87 9.47 20.85 -21.03
N VAL A 88 10.37 21.80 -20.73
CA VAL A 88 11.72 21.49 -20.24
C VAL A 88 11.78 21.45 -18.71
N ALA A 89 10.93 22.19 -18.01
CA ALA A 89 10.94 22.24 -16.54
C ALA A 89 10.29 21.02 -15.87
N VAL A 90 9.37 20.35 -16.57
CA VAL A 90 8.65 19.16 -16.08
C VAL A 90 9.37 17.85 -16.43
N TYR A 91 10.32 17.91 -17.37
CA TYR A 91 11.17 16.78 -17.77
C TYR A 91 12.47 16.78 -16.97
#